data_AF-N9TNM2-F1
#
_entry.id   AF-N9TNM2-F1
#
_cell.length_a   1.000
_cell.length_b   1.000
_cell.length_c   1.000
_cell.angle_alpha   90.00
_cell.angle_beta   90.00
_cell.angle_gamma   90.00
#
_symmetry.space_group_name_H-M   'P 1'
#
loop_
_entity.id
_entity.type
_entity.pdbx_description
1 polymer ?
#
loop_
_entity_poly.entity_id
_entity_poly.type
_entity_poly.pdbx_seq_one_letter_code
_entity_poly.pdbx_strand_id
1 'polypeptide(L)'
;MQQNTNIECKDCHRKDISLKPFRTGYICRECFEILHYKKFKYYLNGALKRNDQITFYIINDHTLTYEYTIKLLNMFIEEDKQRKVPLYNCEICCIDQNEIKDLPYHLYERYIIFKSKSNKKRKHVWVDGSNMTLKAGRILAAVIEGDVKMVPSIGKYEYYYKDLIVSRPVDFTEKEVLEYLNYSDKIPRSLNETLEMRAQQFVDDLEIEFDQTPNTIISTAQKIEEGSNNFQCRYCLKPYQPFLNDCEKGICRTCNEMKLTDDIITQFPIND
;
A
#
# COMPACT_ATOMS: atom_id res chain seq x y z
N MET A 1 -9.86 25.50 -37.28
CA MET A 1 -9.68 24.06 -37.00
C MET A 1 -8.70 23.94 -35.86
N GLN A 2 -9.17 23.65 -34.64
CA GLN A 2 -8.26 23.30 -33.55
C GLN A 2 -7.74 21.89 -33.83
N GLN A 3 -6.46 21.78 -34.16
CA GLN A 3 -5.77 20.50 -34.14
C GLN A 3 -5.78 20.03 -32.68
N ASN A 4 -6.54 18.97 -32.38
CA ASN A 4 -6.34 18.17 -31.17
C ASN A 4 -5.02 17.42 -31.35
N THR A 5 -3.91 18.12 -31.14
CA THR A 5 -2.64 17.46 -30.87
C THR A 5 -2.74 16.92 -29.46
N ASN A 6 -2.92 15.60 -29.33
CA ASN A 6 -2.68 14.91 -28.07
C ASN A 6 -1.25 15.26 -27.64
N ILE A 7 -1.13 16.11 -26.62
CA ILE A 7 0.15 16.45 -26.03
C ILE A 7 0.70 15.16 -25.41
N GLU A 8 1.95 14.82 -25.71
CA GLU A 8 2.66 13.72 -25.06
C GLU A 8 3.74 14.26 -24.12
N CYS A 9 4.22 13.44 -23.16
CA CYS A 9 5.30 13.86 -22.26
C CYS A 9 6.56 14.34 -23.00
N LYS A 10 6.84 13.75 -24.17
CA LYS A 10 7.97 14.18 -25.01
C LYS A 10 7.82 15.64 -25.46
N ASP A 11 6.61 16.17 -25.54
CA ASP A 11 6.31 17.51 -26.01
C ASP A 11 6.41 18.56 -24.90
N CYS A 12 6.55 18.16 -23.63
CA CYS A 12 6.50 19.06 -22.45
C CYS A 12 7.60 20.11 -22.34
N HIS A 13 8.56 20.12 -23.26
CA HIS A 13 9.55 21.19 -23.40
C HIS A 13 9.02 22.40 -24.18
N ARG A 14 7.83 22.30 -24.79
CA ARG A 14 7.22 23.43 -25.51
C ARG A 14 6.73 24.50 -24.54
N LYS A 15 6.86 25.77 -24.96
CA LYS A 15 6.51 26.95 -24.15
C LYS A 15 5.00 27.11 -23.89
N ASP A 16 4.15 26.46 -24.66
CA ASP A 16 2.68 26.51 -24.54
C ASP A 16 2.12 25.49 -23.56
N ILE A 17 2.96 24.64 -22.96
CA ILE A 17 2.54 23.61 -22.02
C ILE A 17 2.64 24.14 -20.59
N SER A 18 1.53 24.03 -19.86
CA SER A 18 1.48 24.40 -18.45
C SER A 18 2.27 23.41 -17.60
N LEU A 19 3.23 23.94 -16.85
CA LEU A 19 3.98 23.19 -15.85
C LEU A 19 3.41 23.50 -14.47
N LYS A 20 3.28 22.46 -13.64
CA LYS A 20 2.86 22.60 -12.24
C LYS A 20 4.00 22.26 -11.29
N PRO A 21 4.02 22.84 -10.09
CA PRO A 21 4.97 22.45 -9.05
C PRO A 21 4.85 20.95 -8.73
N PHE A 22 5.99 20.31 -8.57
CA PHE A 22 6.16 18.92 -8.17
C PHE A 22 7.27 18.86 -7.12
N ARG A 23 7.29 17.85 -6.25
CA ARG A 23 8.27 17.77 -5.14
C ARG A 23 9.73 17.97 -5.57
N THR A 24 10.10 17.57 -6.79
CA THR A 24 11.46 17.75 -7.34
C THR A 24 11.56 18.84 -8.42
N GLY A 25 10.65 19.83 -8.45
CA GLY A 25 10.68 20.96 -9.39
C GLY A 25 9.34 21.22 -10.06
N TYR A 26 9.28 21.05 -11.38
CA TYR A 26 8.08 21.29 -12.17
C TYR A 26 7.82 20.13 -13.13
N ILE A 27 6.55 19.80 -13.35
CA ILE A 27 6.15 18.71 -14.23
C ILE A 27 4.90 19.09 -15.04
N CYS A 28 4.85 18.66 -16.30
CA CYS A 28 3.62 18.73 -17.09
C CYS A 28 2.70 17.54 -16.74
N ARG A 29 1.43 17.65 -17.12
CA ARG A 29 0.42 16.64 -16.80
C ARG A 29 0.76 15.26 -17.35
N GLU A 30 1.20 15.19 -18.60
CA GLU A 30 1.46 13.94 -19.30
C GLU A 30 2.66 13.20 -18.69
N CYS A 31 3.74 13.93 -18.38
CA CYS A 31 4.90 13.34 -17.71
C CYS A 31 4.56 12.90 -16.28
N PHE A 32 3.68 13.62 -15.60
CA PHE A 32 3.19 13.25 -14.28
C PHE A 32 2.42 11.93 -14.31
N GLU A 33 1.46 11.77 -15.24
CA GLU A 33 0.72 10.51 -15.39
C GLU A 33 1.62 9.31 -15.72
N ILE A 34 2.60 9.52 -16.61
CA ILE A 34 3.60 8.49 -16.95
C ILE A 34 4.47 8.15 -15.73
N LEU A 35 4.84 9.14 -14.92
CA LEU A 35 5.67 8.93 -13.73
C LEU A 35 4.95 8.05 -12.70
N HIS A 36 3.68 8.33 -12.41
CA HIS A 36 2.84 7.52 -11.53
C HIS A 36 2.81 6.05 -11.95
N TYR A 37 2.53 5.80 -13.23
CA TYR A 37 2.48 4.44 -13.76
C TYR A 37 3.84 3.75 -13.79
N LYS A 38 4.91 4.43 -14.22
CA LYS A 38 6.27 3.86 -14.26
C LYS A 38 6.77 3.43 -12.88
N LYS A 39 6.55 4.29 -11.87
CA LYS A 39 6.92 3.99 -10.47
C LYS A 39 6.14 2.80 -9.93
N PHE A 40 4.81 2.81 -10.10
CA PHE A 40 3.96 1.70 -9.72
C PHE A 40 4.43 0.37 -10.34
N LYS A 41 4.64 0.37 -11.66
CA LYS A 41 5.10 -0.81 -12.40
C LYS A 41 6.49 -1.28 -11.99
N TYR A 42 7.40 -0.37 -11.65
CA TYR A 42 8.74 -0.73 -11.17
C TYR A 42 8.67 -1.56 -9.88
N TYR A 43 7.93 -1.08 -8.87
CA TYR A 43 7.77 -1.82 -7.61
C TYR A 43 6.98 -3.11 -7.80
N LEU A 44 5.93 -3.10 -8.62
CA LEU A 44 5.13 -4.30 -8.86
C LEU A 44 5.93 -5.38 -9.58
N ASN A 45 6.76 -5.04 -10.58
CA ASN A 45 7.61 -6.02 -11.27
C ASN A 45 8.74 -6.57 -10.40
N GLY A 46 9.15 -5.87 -9.33
CA GLY A 46 10.08 -6.43 -8.33
C GLY A 46 9.55 -7.72 -7.71
N ALA A 47 8.23 -7.78 -7.55
CA ALA A 47 7.52 -8.86 -6.88
C ALA A 47 7.07 -10.00 -7.82
N LEU A 48 7.18 -9.82 -9.14
CA LEU A 48 6.56 -10.70 -10.14
C LEU A 48 7.58 -11.34 -11.08
N LYS A 49 7.29 -12.57 -11.53
CA LYS A 49 8.05 -13.27 -12.57
C LYS A 49 7.20 -13.43 -13.83
N ARG A 50 7.85 -13.44 -15.00
CA ARG A 50 7.16 -13.67 -16.28
C ARG A 50 6.43 -15.02 -16.25
N ASN A 51 5.27 -15.07 -16.88
CA ASN A 51 4.33 -16.18 -16.99
C ASN A 51 3.64 -16.58 -15.69
N ASP A 52 3.75 -15.78 -14.62
CA ASP A 52 2.98 -16.01 -13.40
C ASP A 52 1.47 -15.87 -13.68
N GLN A 53 0.67 -16.78 -13.10
CA GLN A 53 -0.76 -16.56 -12.92
C GLN A 53 -0.96 -15.86 -11.58
N ILE A 54 -1.58 -14.70 -11.59
CA ILE A 54 -1.60 -13.78 -10.44
C ILE A 54 -3.05 -13.45 -10.10
N THR A 55 -3.34 -13.41 -8.80
CA THR A 55 -4.52 -12.72 -8.25
C THR A 55 -4.01 -11.55 -7.40
N PHE A 56 -4.34 -10.34 -7.83
CA PHE A 56 -4.13 -9.12 -7.06
C PHE A 56 -5.30 -8.95 -6.09
N TYR A 57 -5.01 -8.93 -4.79
CA TYR A 57 -5.97 -8.60 -3.75
C TYR A 57 -5.85 -7.12 -3.42
N ILE A 58 -6.98 -6.44 -3.34
CA ILE A 58 -7.07 -5.04 -2.90
C ILE A 58 -8.25 -4.89 -1.96
N ILE A 59 -8.13 -3.96 -1.01
CA ILE A 59 -9.22 -3.59 -0.13
C ILE A 59 -10.03 -2.49 -0.80
N ASN A 60 -11.33 -2.72 -0.98
CA ASN A 60 -12.29 -1.73 -1.45
C ASN A 60 -12.91 -1.01 -0.24
N ASP A 61 -12.28 0.09 0.13
CA ASP A 61 -12.73 1.02 1.17
C ASP A 61 -13.41 2.27 0.58
N HIS A 62 -13.61 2.30 -0.75
CA HIS A 62 -14.11 3.45 -1.50
C HIS A 62 -13.33 4.75 -1.26
N THR A 63 -12.06 4.66 -0.87
CA THR A 63 -11.20 5.83 -0.65
C THR A 63 -10.37 6.18 -1.89
N LEU A 64 -9.67 7.31 -1.80
CA LEU A 64 -8.65 7.73 -2.76
C LEU A 64 -7.64 6.61 -3.08
N THR A 65 -7.24 5.85 -2.05
CA THR A 65 -6.24 4.78 -2.14
C THR A 65 -6.72 3.64 -3.04
N TYR A 66 -7.98 3.23 -2.90
CA TYR A 66 -8.59 2.20 -3.73
C TYR A 66 -8.67 2.64 -5.19
N GLU A 67 -9.27 3.81 -5.45
CA GLU A 67 -9.45 4.35 -6.81
C GLU A 67 -8.12 4.50 -7.55
N TYR A 68 -7.12 5.02 -6.85
CA TYR A 68 -5.76 5.18 -7.39
C TYR A 68 -5.14 3.84 -7.79
N THR A 69 -5.24 2.85 -6.92
CA THR A 69 -4.63 1.53 -7.13
C THR A 69 -5.33 0.76 -8.25
N ILE A 70 -6.66 0.80 -8.30
CA ILE A 70 -7.45 0.21 -9.38
C ILE A 70 -7.09 0.81 -10.73
N LYS A 71 -6.98 2.14 -10.82
CA LYS A 71 -6.61 2.82 -12.07
C LYS A 71 -5.25 2.31 -12.57
N LEU A 72 -4.25 2.24 -11.69
CA LEU A 72 -2.90 1.78 -12.04
C LEU A 72 -2.83 0.28 -12.37
N LEU A 73 -3.56 -0.57 -11.65
CA LEU A 73 -3.66 -2.00 -11.94
C LEU A 73 -4.33 -2.25 -13.29
N ASN A 74 -5.41 -1.53 -13.61
CA ASN A 74 -6.06 -1.63 -14.91
C ASN A 74 -5.12 -1.21 -16.04
N MET A 75 -4.35 -0.12 -15.87
CA MET A 75 -3.31 0.27 -16.82
C MET A 75 -2.25 -0.82 -17.00
N PHE A 76 -1.81 -1.46 -15.92
CA PHE A 76 -0.84 -2.55 -15.95
C PHE A 76 -1.36 -3.76 -16.72
N ILE A 77 -2.59 -4.18 -16.44
CA ILE A 77 -3.24 -5.32 -17.08
C ILE A 77 -3.49 -5.03 -18.56
N GLU A 78 -3.95 -3.84 -18.91
CA GLU A 78 -4.16 -3.44 -20.30
C GLU A 78 -2.85 -3.35 -21.08
N GLU A 79 -1.78 -2.81 -20.50
CA GLU A 79 -0.46 -2.82 -21.15
C GLU A 79 0.01 -4.26 -21.40
N ASP A 80 -0.23 -5.19 -20.46
CA ASP A 80 0.16 -6.59 -20.65
C ASP A 80 -0.66 -7.29 -21.74
N LYS A 81 -1.97 -7.06 -21.78
CA LYS A 81 -2.87 -7.58 -22.84
C LYS A 81 -2.51 -7.06 -24.23
N GLN A 82 -2.09 -5.80 -24.33
CA GLN A 82 -1.72 -5.17 -25.61
C GLN A 82 -0.39 -5.70 -26.18
N ARG A 83 0.41 -6.41 -25.36
CA ARG A 83 1.64 -7.03 -25.85
C ARG A 83 1.30 -8.21 -26.75
N LYS A 84 2.07 -8.35 -27.84
CA LYS A 84 1.98 -9.52 -28.74
C LYS A 84 2.12 -10.86 -28.01
N VAL A 85 2.86 -10.86 -26.90
CA VAL A 85 3.00 -11.99 -25.98
C VAL A 85 2.77 -11.45 -24.57
N PRO A 86 1.57 -11.68 -23.98
CA PRO A 86 1.28 -11.29 -22.60
C PRO A 86 2.30 -11.92 -21.64
N LEU A 87 2.80 -11.14 -20.68
CA LEU A 87 3.77 -11.63 -19.70
C LEU A 87 3.09 -12.22 -18.46
N TYR A 88 1.84 -11.85 -18.19
CA TYR A 88 1.16 -12.21 -16.95
C TYR A 88 -0.30 -12.62 -17.21
N ASN A 89 -0.82 -13.54 -16.42
CA ASN A 89 -2.26 -13.82 -16.38
C ASN A 89 -2.83 -13.25 -15.08
N CYS A 90 -3.38 -12.05 -15.14
CA CYS A 90 -3.80 -11.28 -13.98
C CYS A 90 -5.31 -11.33 -13.75
N GLU A 91 -5.70 -11.44 -12.49
CA GLU A 91 -7.05 -11.25 -11.97
C GLU A 91 -7.00 -10.24 -10.83
N ILE A 92 -8.01 -9.38 -10.70
CA ILE A 92 -8.18 -8.48 -9.55
C ILE A 92 -9.31 -9.02 -8.68
N CYS A 93 -9.03 -9.22 -7.40
CA CYS A 93 -9.99 -9.57 -6.37
C CYS A 93 -10.12 -8.40 -5.39
N CYS A 94 -11.28 -7.76 -5.39
CA CYS A 94 -11.61 -6.72 -4.42
C CYS A 94 -12.24 -7.36 -3.17
N ILE A 95 -11.71 -7.03 -2.00
CA ILE A 95 -12.27 -7.38 -0.70
C ILE A 95 -13.02 -6.15 -0.18
N ASP A 96 -14.30 -6.27 0.10
CA ASP A 96 -15.08 -5.15 0.63
C ASP A 96 -14.61 -4.80 2.06
N GLN A 97 -14.37 -3.52 2.34
CA GLN A 97 -13.93 -3.05 3.67
C GLN A 97 -14.88 -3.50 4.79
N ASN A 98 -16.18 -3.66 4.51
CA ASN A 98 -17.15 -4.14 5.49
C ASN A 98 -16.89 -5.59 5.93
N GLU A 99 -16.23 -6.40 5.11
CA GLU A 99 -15.83 -7.76 5.48
C GLU A 99 -14.70 -7.79 6.52
N ILE A 100 -13.93 -6.71 6.63
CA ILE A 100 -12.73 -6.61 7.48
C ILE A 100 -12.76 -5.44 8.45
N LYS A 101 -13.89 -4.72 8.56
CA LYS A 101 -14.01 -3.47 9.33
C LYS A 101 -13.68 -3.62 10.82
N ASP A 102 -13.89 -4.81 11.37
CA ASP A 102 -13.65 -5.13 12.79
C ASP A 102 -12.28 -5.80 13.00
N LEU A 103 -11.51 -6.00 11.91
CA LEU A 103 -10.14 -6.53 11.95
C LEU A 103 -9.14 -5.36 11.98
N PRO A 104 -8.16 -5.37 12.89
CA PRO A 104 -7.02 -4.48 12.81
C PRO A 104 -6.20 -4.74 11.56
N TYR A 105 -5.52 -3.69 11.10
CA TYR A 105 -4.71 -3.72 9.88
C TYR A 105 -3.70 -4.87 9.82
N HIS A 106 -3.03 -5.19 10.93
CA HIS A 106 -2.04 -6.29 10.99
C HIS A 106 -2.61 -7.71 10.82
N LEU A 107 -3.95 -7.86 10.74
CA LEU A 107 -4.61 -9.14 10.44
C LEU A 107 -5.07 -9.25 8.98
N TYR A 108 -4.94 -8.17 8.19
CA TYR A 108 -5.40 -8.16 6.80
C TYR A 108 -4.68 -9.22 5.97
N GLU A 109 -3.37 -9.44 6.18
CA GLU A 109 -2.64 -10.49 5.47
C GLU A 109 -3.20 -11.88 5.75
N ARG A 110 -3.60 -12.18 7.00
CA ARG A 110 -4.21 -13.46 7.36
C ARG A 110 -5.55 -13.64 6.68
N TYR A 111 -6.37 -12.60 6.68
CA TYR A 111 -7.67 -12.62 6.02
C TYR A 111 -7.55 -12.87 4.51
N ILE A 112 -6.58 -12.19 3.87
CA ILE A 112 -6.31 -12.35 2.43
C ILE A 112 -5.87 -13.78 2.12
N ILE A 113 -4.96 -14.37 2.91
CA ILE A 113 -4.57 -15.78 2.75
C ILE A 113 -5.78 -16.71 2.90
N PHE A 114 -6.65 -16.45 3.88
CA PHE A 114 -7.87 -17.24 4.05
C PHE A 114 -8.76 -17.18 2.80
N LYS A 115 -8.99 -15.98 2.27
CA LYS A 115 -9.75 -15.77 1.02
C LYS A 115 -9.08 -16.39 -0.19
N SER A 116 -7.76 -16.44 -0.21
CA SER A 116 -7.00 -16.95 -1.35
C SER A 116 -7.03 -18.47 -1.50
N LYS A 117 -7.50 -19.20 -0.49
CA LYS A 117 -7.59 -20.67 -0.50
C LYS A 117 -8.44 -21.25 -1.64
N SER A 118 -9.37 -20.48 -2.19
CA SER A 118 -10.15 -20.87 -3.38
C SER A 118 -9.33 -20.84 -4.68
N ASN A 119 -8.17 -20.16 -4.68
CA ASN A 119 -7.35 -19.83 -5.85
C ASN A 119 -5.93 -20.44 -5.80
N LYS A 120 -5.76 -21.66 -5.28
CA LYS A 120 -4.43 -22.30 -5.03
C LYS A 120 -3.45 -22.38 -6.22
N LYS A 121 -3.91 -22.16 -7.45
CA LYS A 121 -3.08 -22.25 -8.67
C LYS A 121 -2.43 -20.92 -9.06
N ARG A 122 -2.81 -19.81 -8.42
CA ARG A 122 -2.30 -18.46 -8.71
C ARG A 122 -1.41 -17.97 -7.58
N LYS A 123 -0.41 -17.16 -7.89
CA LYS A 123 0.30 -16.36 -6.89
C LYS A 123 -0.64 -15.31 -6.32
N HIS A 124 -0.52 -15.07 -5.03
CA HIS A 124 -1.35 -14.11 -4.32
C HIS A 124 -0.54 -12.86 -4.02
N VAL A 125 -1.01 -11.72 -4.51
CA VAL A 125 -0.35 -10.43 -4.31
C VAL A 125 -1.34 -9.49 -3.66
N TRP A 126 -1.13 -9.12 -2.41
CA TRP A 126 -1.84 -7.99 -1.81
C TRP A 126 -1.18 -6.70 -2.25
N VAL A 127 -1.96 -5.83 -2.90
CA VAL A 127 -1.52 -4.48 -3.27
C VAL A 127 -2.06 -3.50 -2.25
N ASP A 128 -1.20 -3.08 -1.34
CA ASP A 128 -1.49 -2.00 -0.40
C ASP A 128 -1.22 -0.66 -1.11
N GLY A 129 -2.33 -0.05 -1.53
CA GLY A 129 -2.37 1.20 -2.28
C GLY A 129 -2.06 2.46 -1.49
N SER A 130 -1.78 2.34 -0.20
CA SER A 130 -1.69 3.50 0.69
C SER A 130 -0.69 4.53 0.16
N ASN A 131 -1.12 5.79 0.06
CA ASN A 131 -0.23 6.88 -0.27
C ASN A 131 0.85 7.06 0.82
N MET A 132 1.93 7.77 0.50
CA MET A 132 3.05 7.92 1.42
C MET A 132 2.66 8.58 2.73
N THR A 133 1.78 9.58 2.69
CA THR A 133 1.29 10.25 3.90
C THR A 133 0.55 9.26 4.79
N LEU A 134 -0.35 8.46 4.22
CA LEU A 134 -1.10 7.43 4.97
C LEU A 134 -0.18 6.37 5.56
N LYS A 135 0.83 5.90 4.80
CA LYS A 135 1.85 4.96 5.30
C LYS A 135 2.63 5.55 6.48
N ALA A 136 3.08 6.80 6.35
CA ALA A 136 3.80 7.49 7.41
C ALA A 136 2.90 7.72 8.65
N GLY A 137 1.64 8.09 8.45
CA GLY A 137 0.64 8.20 9.52
C GLY A 137 0.43 6.89 10.27
N ARG A 138 0.32 5.76 9.56
CA ARG A 138 0.24 4.42 10.18
C ARG A 138 1.50 4.05 10.96
N ILE A 139 2.69 4.39 10.44
CA ILE A 139 3.95 4.20 11.17
C ILE A 139 3.95 5.01 12.47
N LEU A 140 3.57 6.29 12.41
CA LEU A 140 3.56 7.15 13.59
C LEU A 140 2.50 6.70 14.60
N ALA A 141 1.29 6.36 14.16
CA ALA A 141 0.24 5.83 15.03
C ALA A 141 0.71 4.57 15.76
N ALA A 142 1.34 3.64 15.03
CA ALA A 142 1.93 2.43 15.60
C ALA A 142 3.03 2.75 16.63
N VAL A 143 3.88 3.76 16.39
CA VAL A 143 4.88 4.22 17.37
C VAL A 143 4.23 4.83 18.61
N ILE A 144 3.22 5.69 18.44
CA ILE A 144 2.50 6.36 19.53
C ILE A 144 1.78 5.33 20.41
N GLU A 145 1.14 4.34 19.79
CA GLU A 145 0.45 3.26 20.51
C GLU A 145 1.43 2.29 21.15
N GLY A 146 2.71 2.31 20.79
CA GLY A 146 3.67 1.29 21.18
C GLY A 146 3.48 -0.05 20.45
N ASP A 147 2.68 -0.10 19.38
CA ASP A 147 2.59 -1.24 18.43
C ASP A 147 3.71 -1.15 17.37
N VAL A 148 4.93 -1.02 17.87
CA VAL A 148 6.14 -0.81 17.06
C VAL A 148 6.50 -2.04 16.19
N LYS A 149 5.76 -3.15 16.30
CA LYS A 149 5.93 -4.34 15.44
C LYS A 149 5.35 -4.17 14.05
N MET A 150 4.32 -3.35 13.91
CA MET A 150 3.76 -3.05 12.58
C MET A 150 4.72 -2.20 11.75
N VAL A 151 5.58 -1.41 12.40
CA VAL A 151 6.42 -0.38 11.78
C VAL A 151 7.34 -0.91 10.67
N PRO A 152 8.16 -1.97 10.87
CA PRO A 152 9.01 -2.50 9.79
C PRO A 152 8.17 -3.03 8.62
N SER A 153 7.05 -3.68 8.93
CA SER A 153 6.19 -4.27 7.92
C SER A 153 5.46 -3.23 7.10
N ILE A 154 5.08 -2.06 7.65
CA ILE A 154 4.48 -0.94 6.91
C ILE A 154 5.53 -0.21 6.06
N GLY A 155 6.76 -0.10 6.57
CA GLY A 155 7.85 0.60 5.89
C GLY A 155 8.29 -0.05 4.58
N LYS A 156 8.22 -1.39 4.45
CA LYS A 156 8.71 -2.11 3.25
C LYS A 156 7.83 -1.92 2.01
N TYR A 157 8.47 -1.69 0.87
CA TYR A 157 7.80 -1.66 -0.45
C TYR A 157 7.35 -3.04 -0.91
N GLU A 158 8.05 -4.09 -0.51
CA GLU A 158 7.72 -5.48 -0.78
C GLU A 158 8.20 -6.35 0.38
N TYR A 159 7.38 -7.33 0.76
CA TYR A 159 7.83 -8.44 1.61
C TYR A 159 6.91 -9.66 1.43
N TYR A 160 7.38 -10.81 1.93
CA TYR A 160 6.67 -12.08 1.84
C TYR A 160 6.06 -12.42 3.21
N TYR A 161 4.78 -12.78 3.21
CA TYR A 161 4.06 -13.25 4.37
C TYR A 161 3.42 -14.60 4.03
N LYS A 162 4.08 -15.71 4.42
CA LYS A 162 3.72 -17.07 3.98
C LYS A 162 3.63 -17.12 2.44
N ASP A 163 2.48 -17.54 1.90
CA ASP A 163 2.24 -17.63 0.45
C ASP A 163 1.71 -16.32 -0.18
N LEU A 164 1.60 -15.25 0.62
CA LEU A 164 1.17 -13.93 0.18
C LEU A 164 2.37 -13.03 -0.06
N ILE A 165 2.41 -12.44 -1.25
CA ILE A 165 3.31 -11.34 -1.58
C ILE A 165 2.59 -10.04 -1.20
N VAL A 166 3.20 -9.21 -0.35
CA VAL A 166 2.65 -7.90 -0.02
C VAL A 166 3.45 -6.83 -0.75
N SER A 167 2.81 -6.16 -1.70
CA SER A 167 3.40 -5.09 -2.51
C SER A 167 2.78 -3.75 -2.15
N ARG A 168 3.62 -2.73 -1.98
CA ARG A 168 3.20 -1.36 -1.66
C ARG A 168 3.70 -0.37 -2.71
N PRO A 169 3.27 -0.49 -3.97
CA PRO A 169 3.91 0.15 -5.12
C PRO A 169 3.67 1.67 -5.23
N VAL A 170 3.02 2.28 -4.24
CA VAL A 170 2.70 3.71 -4.20
C VAL A 170 3.78 4.51 -3.44
N ASP A 171 4.44 5.42 -4.16
CA ASP A 171 5.54 6.29 -3.69
C ASP A 171 5.21 7.79 -4.02
N PHE A 172 3.97 8.17 -3.75
CA PHE A 172 3.44 9.53 -3.95
C PHE A 172 2.67 10.00 -2.72
N THR A 173 2.67 11.32 -2.48
CA THR A 173 1.89 11.96 -1.40
C THR A 173 0.40 11.95 -1.72
N GLU A 174 -0.45 12.19 -0.72
CA GLU A 174 -1.90 12.32 -0.93
C GLU A 174 -2.24 13.39 -1.97
N LYS A 175 -1.56 14.55 -1.91
CA LYS A 175 -1.72 15.67 -2.84
C LYS A 175 -1.40 15.26 -4.29
N GLU A 176 -0.29 14.55 -4.50
CA GLU A 176 0.09 14.05 -5.82
C GLU A 176 -0.93 13.04 -6.36
N VAL A 177 -1.45 12.17 -5.50
CA VAL A 177 -2.49 11.19 -5.88
C VAL A 177 -3.81 11.87 -6.24
N LEU A 178 -4.26 12.85 -5.46
CA LEU A 178 -5.45 13.67 -5.74
C LEU A 178 -5.34 14.36 -7.09
N GLU A 179 -4.20 15.00 -7.34
CA GLU A 179 -3.91 15.64 -8.61
C GLU A 179 -3.94 14.62 -9.76
N TYR A 180 -3.30 13.46 -9.61
CA TYR A 180 -3.27 12.42 -10.63
C TYR A 180 -4.67 11.89 -10.99
N LEU A 181 -5.57 11.80 -10.02
CA LEU A 181 -6.95 11.38 -10.25
C LEU A 181 -7.86 12.50 -10.77
N ASN A 182 -7.36 13.73 -10.92
CA ASN A 182 -8.16 14.92 -11.25
C ASN A 182 -9.33 15.12 -10.28
N TYR A 183 -9.16 14.72 -9.01
CA TYR A 183 -10.17 14.99 -7.99
C TYR A 183 -10.04 16.43 -7.50
N SER A 184 -11.10 17.21 -7.65
CA SER A 184 -11.21 18.53 -7.03
C SER A 184 -11.66 18.36 -5.58
N ASP A 185 -10.75 18.24 -4.61
CA ASP A 185 -10.94 18.38 -3.15
C ASP A 185 -12.20 17.74 -2.50
N LYS A 186 -12.80 16.71 -3.12
CA LYS A 186 -14.15 16.20 -2.79
C LYS A 186 -14.18 14.76 -2.29
N ILE A 187 -13.04 14.14 -2.00
CA ILE A 187 -13.08 12.87 -1.28
C ILE A 187 -13.18 13.21 0.21
N PRO A 188 -14.34 12.97 0.86
CA PRO A 188 -14.43 13.17 2.29
C PRO A 188 -13.41 12.26 2.96
N ARG A 189 -12.49 12.86 3.73
CA ARG A 189 -11.76 12.10 4.75
C ARG A 189 -12.83 11.47 5.65
N SER A 190 -12.84 10.14 5.75
CA SER A 190 -13.80 9.40 6.56
C SER A 190 -13.87 10.04 7.97
N LEU A 191 -15.05 10.53 8.37
CA LEU A 191 -15.28 11.39 9.55
C LEU A 191 -15.06 10.72 10.93
N ASN A 192 -14.48 9.53 11.00
CA ASN A 192 -14.11 8.90 12.27
C ASN A 192 -12.66 9.26 12.60
N GLU A 193 -12.46 10.14 13.59
CA GLU A 193 -11.13 10.54 14.09
C GLU A 193 -10.40 9.35 14.75
N THR A 194 -9.77 8.50 13.94
CA THR A 194 -8.84 7.48 14.41
C THR A 194 -7.48 8.12 14.71
N LEU A 195 -6.67 7.46 15.55
CA LEU A 195 -5.29 7.88 15.77
C LEU A 195 -4.50 7.90 14.46
N GLU A 196 -4.73 6.95 13.56
CA GLU A 196 -4.11 6.91 12.24
C GLU A 196 -4.41 8.18 11.43
N MET A 197 -5.65 8.66 11.44
CA MET A 197 -6.03 9.89 10.76
C MET A 197 -5.40 11.14 11.39
N ARG A 198 -5.31 11.19 12.72
CA ARG A 198 -4.63 12.30 13.42
C ARG A 198 -3.13 12.29 13.13
N ALA A 199 -2.52 11.11 13.12
CA ALA A 199 -1.12 10.95 12.76
C ALA A 199 -0.86 11.32 11.30
N GLN A 200 -1.77 10.94 10.38
CA GLN A 200 -1.71 11.34 8.99
C GLN A 200 -1.80 12.87 8.82
N GLN A 201 -2.75 13.53 9.50
CA GLN A 201 -2.87 14.99 9.48
C GLN A 201 -1.57 15.65 9.99
N PHE A 202 -1.01 15.13 11.08
CA PHE A 202 0.25 15.63 11.61
C PHE A 202 1.41 15.50 10.61
N VAL A 203 1.47 14.39 9.85
CA VAL A 203 2.45 14.24 8.76
C VAL A 203 2.21 15.25 7.64
N ASP A 204 0.96 15.48 7.23
CA ASP A 204 0.61 16.48 6.22
C ASP A 204 1.04 17.89 6.65
N ASP A 205 0.78 18.26 7.91
CA ASP A 205 1.15 19.57 8.45
C ASP A 205 2.68 19.75 8.48
N LEU A 206 3.42 18.71 8.86
CA LEU A 206 4.89 18.73 8.84
C LEU A 206 5.46 18.81 7.41
N GLU A 207 4.84 18.17 6.43
CA GLU A 207 5.29 18.21 5.04
C GLU A 207 5.24 19.63 4.43
N ILE A 208 4.33 20.48 4.93
CA ILE A 208 4.25 21.89 4.53
C ILE A 208 5.51 22.65 4.94
N GLU A 209 6.04 22.37 6.13
CA GLU A 209 7.21 23.05 6.69
C GLU A 209 8.53 22.36 6.32
N PHE A 210 8.50 21.03 6.21
CA PHE A 210 9.65 20.16 6.01
C PHE A 210 9.37 19.17 4.87
N ASP A 211 9.80 19.52 3.67
CA ASP A 211 9.70 18.64 2.49
C ASP A 211 10.35 17.27 2.75
N GLN A 212 9.75 16.20 2.21
CA GLN A 212 10.17 14.80 2.37
C GLN A 212 9.92 14.17 3.76
N THR A 213 9.03 14.73 4.58
CA THR A 213 8.65 14.17 5.88
C THR A 213 8.10 12.74 5.79
N PRO A 214 7.10 12.40 4.95
CA PRO A 214 6.63 11.02 4.81
C PRO A 214 7.74 10.05 4.41
N ASN A 215 8.61 10.48 3.50
CA ASN A 215 9.78 9.70 3.03
C ASN A 215 10.75 9.39 4.17
N THR A 216 11.02 10.39 5.01
CA THR A 216 11.93 10.26 6.15
C THR A 216 11.37 9.30 7.19
N ILE A 217 10.06 9.38 7.50
CA ILE A 217 9.38 8.46 8.41
C ILE A 217 9.45 7.02 7.88
N ILE A 218 9.08 6.79 6.61
CA ILE A 218 9.07 5.46 5.98
C ILE A 218 10.49 4.87 5.92
N SER A 219 11.48 5.64 5.46
CA SER A 219 12.86 5.16 5.37
C SER A 219 13.49 4.88 6.74
N THR A 220 13.09 5.63 7.78
CA THR A 220 13.50 5.34 9.17
C THR A 220 12.88 4.04 9.67
N ALA A 221 11.59 3.82 9.41
CA ALA A 221 10.92 2.56 9.72
C ALA A 221 11.56 1.35 9.01
N GLN A 222 12.01 1.51 7.77
CA GLN A 222 12.72 0.47 7.01
C GLN A 222 14.08 0.09 7.61
N LYS A 223 14.75 1.02 8.31
CA LYS A 223 16.03 0.77 9.00
C LYS A 223 15.87 -0.02 10.29
N ILE A 224 14.65 -0.13 10.81
CA ILE A 224 14.36 -1.02 11.93
C ILE A 224 14.44 -2.45 11.38
N GLU A 225 15.64 -3.03 11.45
CA GLU A 225 15.90 -4.37 10.92
C GLU A 225 14.99 -5.39 11.62
N GLU A 226 14.37 -6.27 10.84
CA GLU A 226 13.86 -7.53 11.35
C GLU A 226 15.06 -8.47 11.44
N GLY A 227 15.57 -8.71 12.65
CA GLY A 227 16.64 -9.68 12.85
C GLY A 227 16.21 -11.06 12.32
N SER A 228 17.15 -11.80 11.73
CA SER A 228 16.90 -13.14 11.18
C SER A 228 16.38 -14.15 12.22
N ASN A 229 16.53 -13.84 13.51
CA ASN A 229 16.08 -14.66 14.64
C ASN A 229 14.87 -14.05 15.38
N ASN A 230 14.15 -13.11 14.77
CA ASN A 230 12.98 -12.52 15.41
C ASN A 230 11.90 -13.59 15.63
N PHE A 231 11.49 -13.75 16.88
CA PHE A 231 10.33 -14.56 17.23
C PHE A 231 9.10 -14.01 16.49
N GLN A 232 8.19 -14.90 16.10
CA GLN A 232 6.93 -14.51 15.44
C GLN A 232 5.79 -14.59 16.45
N CYS A 233 4.84 -13.66 16.35
CA CYS A 233 3.59 -13.77 17.10
C CYS A 233 2.84 -15.03 16.64
N ARG A 234 2.37 -15.86 17.58
CA ARG A 234 1.61 -17.08 17.27
C ARG A 234 0.34 -16.79 16.46
N TYR A 235 -0.25 -15.61 16.63
CA TYR A 235 -1.56 -15.26 16.08
C TYR A 235 -1.50 -14.41 14.83
N CYS A 236 -0.64 -13.41 14.73
CA CYS A 236 -0.50 -12.65 13.47
C CYS A 236 0.71 -13.05 12.63
N LEU A 237 1.55 -13.98 13.09
CA LEU A 237 2.79 -14.44 12.44
C LEU A 237 3.79 -13.33 12.07
N LYS A 238 3.54 -12.09 12.49
CA LYS A 238 4.45 -10.97 12.32
C LYS A 238 5.69 -11.18 13.21
N PRO A 239 6.90 -10.92 12.69
CA PRO A 239 8.10 -10.93 13.51
C PRO A 239 8.01 -9.86 14.59
N TYR A 240 8.60 -10.10 15.76
CA TYR A 240 8.74 -9.11 16.82
C TYR A 240 10.17 -8.99 17.33
N GLN A 241 10.53 -7.76 17.69
CA GLN A 241 11.80 -7.43 18.32
C GLN A 241 11.67 -7.54 19.85
N PRO A 242 12.50 -8.35 20.53
CA PRO A 242 12.41 -8.53 21.98
C PRO A 242 12.57 -7.24 22.80
N PHE A 243 13.41 -6.30 22.35
CA PHE A 243 13.64 -5.03 23.07
C PHE A 243 12.44 -4.07 23.05
N LEU A 244 11.47 -4.32 22.16
CA LEU A 244 10.23 -3.54 22.11
C LEU A 244 9.17 -4.08 23.10
N ASN A 245 9.46 -5.17 23.83
CA ASN A 245 8.69 -5.71 24.95
C ASN A 245 7.18 -5.94 24.73
N ASP A 246 6.79 -6.07 23.47
CA ASP A 246 5.38 -5.97 23.08
C ASP A 246 4.70 -7.35 22.98
N CYS A 247 5.43 -8.45 23.23
CA CYS A 247 4.91 -9.82 23.21
C CYS A 247 5.07 -10.49 24.57
N GLU A 248 3.96 -10.92 25.17
CA GLU A 248 3.96 -11.80 26.34
C GLU A 248 3.56 -13.21 25.89
N LYS A 249 4.31 -14.24 26.31
CA LYS A 249 4.04 -15.66 25.97
C LYS A 249 3.88 -15.95 24.46
N GLY A 250 4.55 -15.17 23.60
CA GLY A 250 4.51 -15.34 22.14
C GLY A 250 3.27 -14.78 21.46
N ILE A 251 2.45 -13.98 22.15
CA ILE A 251 1.27 -13.29 21.59
C ILE A 251 1.55 -11.78 21.64
N CYS A 252 1.37 -11.08 20.53
CA CYS A 252 1.53 -9.62 20.51
C CYS A 252 0.40 -8.93 21.26
N ARG A 253 0.69 -7.76 21.84
CA ARG A 253 -0.28 -6.93 22.57
C ARG A 253 -1.58 -6.75 21.81
N THR A 254 -1.55 -6.38 20.53
CA THR A 254 -2.76 -6.16 19.71
C THR A 254 -3.59 -7.44 19.54
N CYS A 255 -2.94 -8.58 19.31
CA CYS A 255 -3.63 -9.88 19.29
C CYS A 255 -4.20 -10.27 20.66
N ASN A 256 -3.53 -9.90 21.75
CA ASN A 256 -3.97 -10.14 23.12
C ASN A 256 -5.16 -9.24 23.52
N GLU A 257 -5.12 -7.95 23.18
CA GLU A 257 -6.18 -6.96 23.43
C GLU A 257 -7.46 -7.28 22.66
N MET A 258 -7.33 -7.73 21.42
CA MET A 258 -8.45 -8.26 20.64
C MET A 258 -9.08 -9.53 21.23
N LYS A 259 -8.46 -10.12 22.26
CA LYS A 259 -8.80 -11.46 22.77
C LYS A 259 -8.93 -12.46 21.62
N LEU A 260 -7.99 -12.42 20.66
CA LEU A 260 -7.96 -13.44 19.62
C LEU A 260 -7.79 -14.78 20.31
N THR A 261 -8.88 -15.53 20.42
CA THR A 261 -8.85 -16.92 20.87
C THR A 261 -8.50 -17.79 19.68
N ASP A 262 -8.10 -19.04 19.98
CA ASP A 262 -7.94 -20.05 18.94
C ASP A 262 -9.21 -20.16 18.07
N ASP A 263 -10.41 -19.79 18.57
CA ASP A 263 -11.66 -19.77 17.81
C ASP A 263 -11.71 -18.69 16.69
N ILE A 264 -11.26 -17.46 16.93
CA ILE A 264 -11.20 -16.43 15.86
C ILE A 264 -10.14 -16.82 14.82
N ILE A 265 -9.07 -17.48 15.26
CA ILE A 265 -8.06 -18.04 14.36
C ILE A 265 -8.61 -19.23 13.56
N THR A 266 -9.55 -20.01 14.11
CA THR A 266 -10.27 -21.05 13.35
C THR A 266 -11.26 -20.47 12.34
N GLN A 267 -11.64 -19.19 12.43
CA GLN A 267 -12.39 -18.51 11.37
C GLN A 267 -11.48 -18.17 10.18
N PHE A 268 -10.20 -17.90 10.41
CA PHE A 268 -9.19 -17.62 9.39
C PHE A 268 -7.93 -18.52 9.54
N PRO A 269 -8.09 -19.85 9.45
CA PRO A 269 -7.00 -20.77 9.77
C PRO A 269 -5.94 -20.67 8.68
N ILE A 270 -4.70 -20.46 9.09
CA ILE A 270 -3.51 -20.64 8.26
C ILE A 270 -2.95 -21.99 8.70
N ASN A 271 -3.54 -23.09 8.20
CA ASN A 271 -2.94 -24.40 8.41
C ASN A 271 -1.77 -24.52 7.45
N ASP A 272 -0.63 -24.94 7.98
CA ASP A 272 0.54 -25.33 7.18
C ASP A 272 0.23 -26.52 6.24
#